data_AF-A0AAJ2LCK7-F1
#
_entry.id   AF-A0AAJ2LCK7-F1
#
_cell.length_a   1.000
_cell.length_b   1.000
_cell.length_c   1.000
_cell.angle_alpha   90.00
_cell.angle_beta   90.00
_cell.angle_gamma   90.00
#
_symmetry.space_group_name_H-M   'P 1'
#
loop_
_entity.id
_entity.type
_entity.pdbx_description
1 polymer ?
#
loop_
_entity_poly.entity_id
_entity_poly.type
_entity_poly.pdbx_seq_one_letter_code
_entity_poly.pdbx_strand_id
1 'polypeptide(L)'
;MDFKTLRRLAKERAKEKLVVTNTGIYREELDAEIKFNMAGIKECINQPFSPYLDKINLIMDGLEEALATATYIGFTTYQTHPKEHVLGYHYLETEIGGSTAYFNIQVTVQKQHFLYSITETLHWDPLE
;
A
#
# COMPACT_ATOMS: atom_id res chain seq x y z
N MET A 1 2.26 25.11 -0.89
CA MET A 1 2.46 24.22 -2.05
C MET A 1 1.10 23.65 -2.43
N ASP A 2 0.70 23.65 -3.69
CA ASP A 2 -0.58 23.07 -4.09
C ASP A 2 -0.54 21.52 -4.07
N PHE A 3 -1.71 20.89 -3.98
CA PHE A 3 -1.82 19.42 -3.94
C PHE A 3 -1.32 18.74 -5.21
N LYS A 4 -1.40 19.40 -6.36
CA LYS A 4 -0.93 18.85 -7.64
C LYS A 4 0.59 18.68 -7.62
N THR A 5 1.30 19.68 -7.09
CA THR A 5 2.74 19.70 -6.93
C THR A 5 3.17 18.66 -5.90
N LEU A 6 2.47 18.57 -4.77
CA LEU A 6 2.77 17.59 -3.74
C LEU A 6 2.61 16.15 -4.24
N ARG A 7 1.51 15.83 -4.94
CA ARG A 7 1.30 14.51 -5.56
C ARG A 7 2.39 14.16 -6.56
N ARG A 8 2.81 15.14 -7.37
CA ARG A 8 3.91 14.95 -8.33
C ARG A 8 5.21 14.63 -7.61
N LEU A 9 5.55 15.39 -6.56
CA LEU A 9 6.77 15.17 -5.78
C LEU A 9 6.77 13.81 -5.10
N ALA A 10 5.70 13.45 -4.39
CA ALA A 10 5.58 12.15 -3.73
C ALA A 10 5.74 10.99 -4.73
N LYS A 11 5.09 11.09 -5.89
CA LYS A 11 5.20 10.09 -6.96
C LYS A 11 6.62 9.94 -7.49
N GLU A 12 7.31 11.04 -7.79
CA GLU A 12 8.69 10.97 -8.30
C GLU A 12 9.67 10.47 -7.23
N ARG A 13 9.55 10.92 -5.98
CA ARG A 13 10.40 10.42 -4.88
C ARG A 13 10.20 8.93 -4.62
N ALA A 14 8.95 8.49 -4.49
CA ALA A 14 8.65 7.08 -4.29
C ALA A 14 9.14 6.22 -5.46
N LYS A 15 9.05 6.72 -6.70
CA LYS A 15 9.61 6.05 -7.88
C LYS A 15 11.13 5.88 -7.75
N GLU A 16 11.85 6.96 -7.48
CA GLU A 16 13.32 6.94 -7.41
C GLU A 16 13.81 6.08 -6.24
N LYS A 17 13.18 6.19 -5.08
CA LYS A 17 13.62 5.55 -3.83
C LYS A 17 13.19 4.09 -3.68
N LEU A 18 12.01 3.72 -4.20
CA LEU A 18 11.41 2.40 -3.96
C LEU A 18 11.34 1.55 -5.21
N VAL A 19 10.95 2.14 -6.35
CA VAL A 19 10.67 1.37 -7.58
C VAL A 19 11.94 1.14 -8.40
N VAL A 20 12.70 2.20 -8.69
CA VAL A 20 13.92 2.12 -9.54
C VAL A 20 15.03 1.34 -8.84
N THR A 21 15.18 1.54 -7.54
CA THR A 21 16.10 0.80 -6.65
C THR A 21 15.66 -0.64 -6.40
N ASN A 22 14.43 -1.00 -6.78
CA ASN A 22 13.81 -2.29 -6.51
C ASN A 22 13.86 -2.65 -5.01
N THR A 23 13.52 -1.69 -4.16
CA THR A 23 13.40 -1.88 -2.71
C THR A 23 12.31 -2.90 -2.40
N GLY A 24 12.58 -3.79 -1.45
CA GLY A 24 11.61 -4.74 -0.91
C GLY A 24 11.59 -4.67 0.61
N ILE A 25 10.40 -4.78 1.20
CA ILE A 25 10.23 -4.86 2.66
C ILE A 25 9.83 -6.29 3.01
N TYR A 26 10.75 -7.06 3.60
CA TYR A 26 10.45 -8.42 4.03
C TYR A 26 9.51 -8.41 5.24
N ARG A 27 8.50 -9.28 5.20
CA ARG A 27 7.53 -9.50 6.28
C ARG A 27 7.47 -10.98 6.60
N GLU A 28 7.75 -11.34 7.85
CA GLU A 28 7.75 -12.73 8.31
C GLU A 28 6.38 -13.39 8.16
N GLU A 29 5.29 -12.65 8.41
CA GLU A 29 3.93 -13.17 8.33
C GLU A 29 3.52 -13.55 6.90
N LEU A 30 4.22 -12.99 5.90
CA LEU A 30 4.01 -13.26 4.49
C LEU A 30 5.05 -14.23 3.92
N ASP A 31 6.12 -14.50 4.66
CA ASP A 31 7.36 -15.14 4.18
C ASP A 31 7.81 -14.59 2.81
N ALA A 32 7.72 -13.26 2.64
CA ALA A 32 7.94 -12.61 1.37
C ALA A 32 8.31 -11.13 1.49
N GLU A 33 8.94 -10.61 0.45
CA GLU A 33 9.16 -9.17 0.28
C GLU A 33 7.93 -8.51 -0.35
N ILE A 34 7.46 -7.43 0.30
CA ILE A 34 6.55 -6.47 -0.30
C ILE A 34 7.35 -5.56 -1.22
N LYS A 35 7.04 -5.61 -2.52
CA LYS A 35 7.68 -4.79 -3.56
C LYS A 35 6.82 -3.60 -3.94
N PHE A 36 7.44 -2.65 -4.65
CA PHE A 36 6.78 -1.44 -5.12
C PHE A 36 6.77 -1.39 -6.64
N ASN A 37 5.67 -0.88 -7.21
CA ASN A 37 5.58 -0.56 -8.62
C ASN A 37 4.80 0.74 -8.82
N MET A 38 4.91 1.33 -10.02
CA MET A 38 4.28 2.61 -10.29
C MET A 38 2.75 2.56 -10.27
N ALA A 39 2.12 1.40 -10.49
CA ALA A 39 0.67 1.27 -10.43
C ALA A 39 0.21 1.41 -8.97
N GLY A 40 0.81 0.66 -8.04
CA GLY A 40 0.51 0.73 -6.61
C GLY A 40 0.81 2.09 -6.00
N ILE A 41 1.94 2.72 -6.34
CA ILE A 41 2.24 4.08 -5.87
C ILE A 41 1.18 5.10 -6.32
N LYS A 42 0.74 5.03 -7.59
CA LYS A 42 -0.32 5.92 -8.09
C LYS A 42 -1.63 5.67 -7.37
N GLU A 43 -1.98 4.41 -7.13
CA GLU A 43 -3.20 4.04 -6.44
C GLU A 43 -3.19 4.57 -4.99
N CYS A 44 -2.10 4.37 -4.24
CA CYS A 44 -1.91 4.91 -2.90
C CYS A 44 -2.12 6.44 -2.84
N ILE A 45 -1.59 7.16 -3.84
CA ILE A 45 -1.72 8.63 -3.94
C ILE A 45 -3.15 9.07 -4.29
N ASN A 46 -3.83 8.33 -5.16
CA ASN A 46 -5.11 8.73 -5.74
C ASN A 46 -6.30 8.30 -4.89
N GLN A 47 -6.16 7.23 -4.12
CA GLN A 47 -7.23 6.75 -3.27
C GLN A 47 -7.62 7.86 -2.26
N PRO A 48 -8.92 8.09 -2.00
CA PRO A 48 -9.35 8.99 -0.93
C PRO A 48 -8.81 8.53 0.43
N PHE A 49 -8.42 9.47 1.28
CA PHE A 49 -7.96 9.20 2.65
C PHE A 49 -7.99 10.50 3.46
N SER A 50 -8.42 10.45 4.72
CA SER A 50 -8.41 11.54 5.67
C SER A 50 -7.62 11.12 6.92
N PRO A 51 -6.44 11.70 7.21
CA PRO A 51 -5.88 12.94 6.64
C PRO A 51 -5.00 12.74 5.38
N TYR A 52 -5.39 13.38 4.27
CA TYR A 52 -4.73 13.22 2.97
C TYR A 52 -3.25 13.69 2.96
N LEU A 53 -2.95 14.80 3.63
CA LEU A 53 -1.61 15.39 3.60
C LEU A 53 -0.58 14.45 4.24
N ASP A 54 -0.92 13.87 5.39
CA ASP A 54 -0.08 12.92 6.11
C ASP A 54 0.16 11.66 5.29
N LYS A 55 -0.87 11.16 4.59
CA LYS A 55 -0.68 10.04 3.65
C LYS A 55 0.33 10.38 2.56
N ILE A 56 0.26 11.57 1.98
CA ILE A 56 1.21 11.96 0.92
C ILE A 56 2.63 12.11 1.47
N ASN A 57 2.80 12.64 2.67
CA ASN A 57 4.11 12.71 3.33
C ASN A 57 4.67 11.31 3.63
N LEU A 58 3.81 10.40 4.10
CA LEU A 58 4.17 9.00 4.32
C LEU A 58 4.62 8.32 3.01
N ILE A 59 3.88 8.51 1.91
CA ILE A 59 4.25 7.96 0.59
C ILE A 59 5.60 8.48 0.11
N MET A 60 5.90 9.74 0.41
CA MET A 60 7.11 10.40 -0.06
C MET A 60 8.36 9.87 0.63
N ASP A 61 8.33 9.72 1.97
CA ASP A 61 9.55 9.47 2.74
C ASP A 61 9.42 8.35 3.80
N GLY A 62 8.21 7.93 4.19
CA GLY A 62 7.95 7.05 5.35
C GLY A 62 7.45 5.63 5.06
N LEU A 63 7.21 5.25 3.80
CA LEU A 63 6.61 3.95 3.46
C LEU A 63 7.37 2.74 3.99
N GLU A 64 8.71 2.75 3.92
CA GLU A 64 9.53 1.61 4.32
C GLU A 64 9.38 1.29 5.81
N GLU A 65 9.50 2.31 6.66
CA GLU A 65 9.36 2.17 8.11
C GLU A 65 7.92 1.84 8.50
N ALA A 66 6.95 2.53 7.91
CA ALA A 66 5.53 2.28 8.19
C ALA A 66 5.13 0.85 7.80
N LEU A 67 5.60 0.35 6.65
CA LEU A 67 5.35 -1.03 6.23
C LEU A 67 6.11 -2.05 7.06
N ALA A 68 7.31 -1.74 7.55
CA ALA A 68 8.07 -2.65 8.41
C ALA A 68 7.41 -2.83 9.79
N THR A 69 6.75 -1.79 10.29
CA THR A 69 6.17 -1.74 11.65
C THR A 69 4.66 -1.96 11.70
N ALA A 70 3.96 -1.94 10.56
CA ALA A 70 2.53 -2.19 10.48
C ALA A 70 2.14 -3.57 11.04
N THR A 71 0.97 -3.69 11.65
CA THR A 71 0.49 -4.95 12.23
C THR A 71 -0.23 -5.79 11.18
N TYR A 72 0.14 -7.05 10.99
CA TYR A 72 -0.58 -7.93 10.06
C TYR A 72 -1.99 -8.26 10.57
N ILE A 73 -3.00 -8.11 9.71
CA ILE A 73 -4.42 -8.27 10.08
C ILE A 73 -5.05 -9.51 9.46
N GLY A 74 -4.73 -9.82 8.20
CA GLY A 74 -5.33 -10.96 7.53
C GLY A 74 -5.23 -10.91 6.01
N PHE A 75 -5.95 -11.83 5.37
CA PHE A 75 -5.96 -12.02 3.93
C PHE A 75 -7.40 -12.18 3.42
N THR A 76 -7.69 -11.62 2.25
CA THR A 76 -8.94 -11.85 1.52
C THR A 76 -8.70 -12.18 0.07
N THR A 77 -9.53 -13.05 -0.49
CA THR A 77 -9.61 -13.26 -1.95
C THR A 77 -10.64 -12.35 -2.62
N TYR A 78 -11.43 -11.60 -1.84
CA TYR A 78 -12.43 -10.69 -2.37
C TYR A 78 -11.78 -9.58 -3.19
N GLN A 79 -12.35 -9.29 -4.36
CA GLN A 79 -11.91 -8.22 -5.24
C GLN A 79 -13.15 -7.51 -5.78
N THR A 80 -13.25 -6.20 -5.54
CA THR A 80 -14.33 -5.37 -6.11
C THR A 80 -14.36 -5.44 -7.64
N HIS A 81 -13.18 -5.52 -8.26
CA HIS A 81 -13.00 -5.73 -9.70
C HIS A 81 -12.02 -6.89 -9.91
N PRO A 82 -12.52 -8.13 -10.07
CA PRO A 82 -11.68 -9.31 -10.19
C PRO A 82 -10.69 -9.22 -11.35
N LYS A 83 -9.42 -9.51 -11.05
CA LYS A 83 -8.34 -9.60 -12.04
C LYS A 83 -7.76 -11.01 -12.00
N GLU A 84 -7.70 -11.68 -13.15
CA GLU A 84 -7.23 -13.08 -13.26
C GLU A 84 -5.82 -13.30 -12.69
N HIS A 85 -4.96 -12.28 -12.73
CA HIS A 85 -3.58 -12.37 -12.25
C HIS A 85 -3.43 -12.05 -10.75
N VAL A 86 -4.51 -11.70 -10.05
CA VAL A 86 -4.52 -11.35 -8.62
C VAL A 86 -5.19 -12.47 -7.83
N LEU A 87 -4.49 -13.02 -6.85
CA LEU A 87 -5.01 -14.05 -5.93
C LEU A 87 -5.79 -13.45 -4.77
N GLY A 88 -5.45 -12.25 -4.33
CA GLY A 88 -6.08 -11.58 -3.20
C GLY A 88 -5.21 -10.48 -2.62
N TYR A 89 -5.56 -10.06 -1.41
CA TYR A 89 -4.89 -8.98 -0.69
C TYR A 89 -4.62 -9.37 0.76
N HIS A 90 -3.38 -9.16 1.20
CA HIS A 90 -3.04 -9.09 2.62
C HIS A 90 -3.27 -7.66 3.13
N TYR A 91 -3.63 -7.54 4.40
CA TYR A 91 -3.83 -6.26 5.07
C TYR A 91 -2.87 -6.09 6.23
N LEU A 92 -2.25 -4.92 6.30
CA LEU A 92 -1.43 -4.50 7.41
C LEU A 92 -1.95 -3.18 7.96
N GLU A 93 -2.31 -3.14 9.23
CA GLU A 93 -2.79 -1.96 9.93
C GLU A 93 -1.64 -1.05 10.36
N THR A 94 -1.86 0.25 10.22
CA THR A 94 -0.96 1.30 10.66
C THR A 94 -1.76 2.53 11.08
N GLU A 95 -1.06 3.59 11.48
CA GLU A 95 -1.66 4.89 11.78
C GLU A 95 -1.06 5.97 10.88
N ILE A 96 -1.93 6.81 10.30
CA ILE A 96 -1.52 7.95 9.48
C ILE A 96 -2.24 9.19 10.00
N GLY A 97 -1.48 10.12 10.58
CA GLY A 97 -2.02 11.37 11.13
C GLY A 97 -3.12 11.15 12.18
N GLY A 98 -2.93 10.19 13.10
CA GLY A 98 -3.90 9.88 14.15
C GLY A 98 -5.08 9.01 13.72
N SER A 99 -5.14 8.60 12.45
CA SER A 99 -6.23 7.78 11.91
C SER A 99 -5.74 6.39 11.52
N THR A 100 -6.53 5.37 11.83
CA THR A 100 -6.26 4.00 11.40
C THR A 100 -6.23 3.91 9.87
N ALA A 101 -5.24 3.21 9.35
CA ALA A 101 -5.07 2.97 7.94
C ALA A 101 -4.63 1.53 7.69
N TYR A 102 -4.88 1.05 6.47
CA TYR A 102 -4.51 -0.29 6.04
C TYR A 102 -3.67 -0.22 4.77
N PHE A 103 -2.51 -0.85 4.80
CA PHE A 103 -1.76 -1.20 3.60
C PHE A 103 -2.35 -2.46 2.98
N ASN A 104 -2.76 -2.35 1.71
CA ASN A 104 -3.27 -3.47 0.94
C ASN A 104 -2.14 -4.05 0.09
N ILE A 105 -1.74 -5.28 0.37
CA ILE A 105 -0.67 -5.97 -0.35
C ILE A 105 -1.27 -6.97 -1.31
N GLN A 106 -1.21 -6.66 -2.60
CA GLN A 106 -1.69 -7.52 -3.66
C GLN A 106 -0.78 -8.74 -3.82
N VAL A 107 -1.38 -9.92 -3.86
CA VAL A 107 -0.69 -11.18 -4.18
C VAL A 107 -1.01 -11.57 -5.61
N THR A 108 0.00 -11.81 -6.43
CA THR A 108 -0.19 -12.28 -7.81
C THR A 108 -0.19 -13.81 -7.91
N VAL A 109 -0.64 -14.34 -9.06
CA VAL A 109 -0.55 -15.78 -9.37
C VAL A 109 0.89 -16.31 -9.35
N GLN A 110 1.89 -15.45 -9.59
CA GLN A 110 3.32 -15.76 -9.45
C GLN A 110 3.84 -15.61 -8.00
N LYS A 111 2.95 -15.48 -7.02
CA LYS A 111 3.29 -15.31 -5.59
C LYS A 111 4.14 -14.06 -5.31
N GLN A 112 4.03 -13.04 -6.16
CA GLN A 112 4.67 -11.75 -5.90
C GLN A 112 3.74 -10.88 -5.05
N HIS A 113 4.34 -10.13 -4.13
CA HIS A 113 3.65 -9.25 -3.21
C HIS A 113 3.97 -7.80 -3.57
N PHE A 114 2.94 -6.99 -3.79
CA PHE A 114 3.09 -5.58 -4.11
C PHE A 114 2.23 -4.72 -3.20
N LEU A 115 2.79 -3.62 -2.69
CA LEU A 115 1.96 -2.57 -2.13
C LEU A 115 1.03 -2.05 -3.23
N TYR A 116 -0.28 -2.23 -3.03
CA TYR A 116 -1.29 -1.84 -4.01
C TYR A 116 -1.99 -0.55 -3.63
N SER A 117 -2.47 -0.41 -2.38
CA SER A 117 -3.22 0.77 -1.98
C SER A 117 -3.16 1.03 -0.47
N ILE A 118 -3.69 2.17 -0.03
CA ILE A 118 -3.77 2.59 1.38
C ILE A 118 -5.20 3.05 1.66
N THR A 119 -5.90 2.36 2.57
CA THR A 119 -7.34 2.56 2.82
C THR A 119 -7.62 2.90 4.27
N GLU A 120 -8.77 3.54 4.53
CA GLU A 120 -9.26 3.80 5.90
C GLU A 120 -10.07 2.63 6.46
N THR A 121 -10.59 1.78 5.57
CA THR A 121 -11.46 0.65 5.93
C THR A 121 -10.98 -0.63 5.27
N LEU A 122 -11.16 -1.75 5.98
CA LEU A 122 -11.05 -3.07 5.41
C LEU A 122 -12.29 -3.33 4.52
N HIS A 123 -12.05 -3.76 3.29
CA HIS A 123 -13.09 -4.29 2.43
C HIS A 123 -12.95 -5.81 2.42
N TRP A 124 -13.46 -6.43 3.48
CA TRP A 124 -13.63 -7.87 3.55
C TRP A 124 -15.09 -8.19 3.24
N ASP A 125 -15.35 -9.35 2.63
CA ASP A 125 -16.68 -9.92 2.76
C ASP A 125 -16.91 -10.19 4.26
N PRO A 126 -18.07 -9.80 4.83
CA PRO A 126 -18.49 -10.41 6.08
C PRO A 126 -18.60 -11.92 5.80
N LEU A 127 -17.80 -12.71 6.50
CA LEU A 127 -18.09 -14.13 6.63
C LEU A 127 -19.46 -14.20 7.32
N GLU A 128 -20.51 -14.48 6.54
CA GLU A 128 -21.80 -14.95 7.06
C GLU A 128 -21.65 -16.33 7.71
#